data_AF-A0AAX1VXZ4-F1
#
_entry.id   AF-A0AAX1VXZ4-F1
#
_cell.length_a   1.000
_cell.length_b   1.000
_cell.length_c   1.000
_cell.angle_alpha   90.00
_cell.angle_beta   90.00
_cell.angle_gamma   90.00
#
_symmetry.space_group_name_H-M   'P 1'
#
loop_
_entity.id
_entity.type
_entity.pdbx_description
1 polymer ?
#
loop_
_entity_poly.entity_id
_entity_poly.type
_entity_poly.pdbx_seq_one_letter_code
_entity_poly.pdbx_strand_id
1 'polypeptide(L)'
;MTGKRVHVIQYDKDNKHPDGYVSEVEWLIQLPEKIQDDDALRILYIFEYKENGDAELYSVVGWDRRLLTRAMGNKIEWILRMGSTVGLAKDIAKSLMDTYRPGTDLTDTQVQNLDASLSRGWKPPESFDLDGVLRKAMSLEDAKLAVSKFYHVKPEQVQVNITG
;
A
#
# COMPACT_ATOMS: atom_id res chain seq x y z
N MET A 1 24.27 -5.36 2.65
CA MET A 1 22.94 -4.93 2.18
C MET A 1 21.94 -5.97 2.65
N THR A 2 20.89 -5.55 3.35
CA THR A 2 19.78 -6.43 3.76
C THR A 2 18.87 -6.66 2.55
N GLY A 3 18.54 -7.92 2.25
CA GLY A 3 17.73 -8.29 1.07
C GLY A 3 16.25 -7.92 1.19
N LYS A 4 15.60 -7.79 0.03
CA LYS A 4 14.16 -7.48 -0.14
C LYS A 4 13.30 -8.68 0.25
N ARG A 5 12.06 -8.48 0.68
CA ARG A 5 11.15 -9.55 1.14
C ARG A 5 9.73 -9.41 0.62
N VAL A 6 8.99 -10.51 0.71
CA VAL A 6 7.55 -10.61 0.42
C VAL A 6 6.80 -10.94 1.71
N HIS A 7 5.75 -10.19 2.03
CA HIS A 7 4.81 -10.62 3.05
C HIS A 7 3.64 -11.36 2.39
N VAL A 8 3.31 -12.53 2.94
CA VAL A 8 2.38 -13.48 2.35
C VAL A 8 1.16 -13.58 3.24
N ILE A 9 -0.01 -13.26 2.68
CA ILE A 9 -1.32 -13.35 3.32
C ILE A 9 -2.01 -14.59 2.76
N GLN A 10 -2.38 -15.52 3.65
CA GLN A 10 -3.08 -16.75 3.29
C GLN A 10 -4.59 -16.52 3.37
N TYR A 11 -5.34 -17.18 2.48
CA TYR A 11 -6.79 -17.19 2.55
C TYR A 11 -7.27 -17.87 3.85
N ASP A 12 -8.19 -17.23 4.57
CA ASP A 12 -8.85 -17.77 5.76
C ASP A 12 -10.38 -17.80 5.57
N LYS A 13 -10.94 -19.00 5.58
CA LYS A 13 -12.37 -19.28 5.34
C LYS A 13 -13.27 -18.85 6.49
N ASP A 14 -12.75 -18.84 7.72
CA ASP A 14 -13.51 -18.51 8.93
C ASP A 14 -13.46 -17.01 9.27
N ASN A 15 -12.73 -16.25 8.44
CA ASN A 15 -12.49 -14.80 8.48
C ASN A 15 -12.70 -14.17 9.87
N LYS A 16 -11.86 -14.57 10.84
CA LYS A 16 -11.69 -13.85 12.11
C LYS A 16 -10.48 -12.92 12.10
N HIS A 17 -9.97 -12.59 10.90
CA HIS A 17 -8.77 -11.80 10.57
C HIS A 17 -7.44 -12.42 11.02
N PRO A 18 -6.64 -12.98 10.09
CA PRO A 18 -5.29 -13.42 10.41
C PRO A 18 -4.21 -12.68 9.62
N ASP A 19 -4.39 -11.40 9.25
CA ASP A 19 -3.35 -10.39 8.93
C ASP A 19 -3.79 -9.44 7.80
N GLY A 20 -4.21 -8.22 8.17
CA GLY A 20 -4.37 -7.08 7.25
C GLY A 20 -5.76 -6.93 6.64
N TYR A 21 -6.43 -5.82 6.94
CA TYR A 21 -7.56 -5.37 6.14
C TYR A 21 -7.04 -4.97 4.75
N VAL A 22 -7.37 -5.72 3.69
CA VAL A 22 -7.42 -5.14 2.34
C VAL A 22 -8.81 -4.55 2.21
N SER A 23 -8.96 -3.34 2.76
CA SER A 23 -10.12 -2.49 2.46
C SER A 23 -10.04 -2.18 0.97
N GLU A 24 -11.06 -2.58 0.19
CA GLU A 24 -11.22 -2.36 -1.25
C GLU A 24 -11.17 -0.88 -1.69
N VAL A 25 -10.76 0.06 -0.82
CA VAL A 25 -10.75 1.50 -1.04
C VAL A 25 -9.43 2.17 -0.61
N GLU A 26 -8.59 1.53 0.19
CA GLU A 26 -7.36 2.16 0.68
C GLU A 26 -6.16 1.29 0.28
N TRP A 27 -5.29 1.80 -0.59
CA TRP A 27 -4.04 1.20 -1.05
C TRP A 27 -3.01 1.09 0.09
N LEU A 28 -3.43 0.54 1.22
CA LEU A 28 -2.79 0.51 2.51
C LEU A 28 -3.02 -0.88 3.13
N ILE A 29 -1.96 -1.49 3.66
CA ILE A 29 -2.05 -2.78 4.35
C ILE A 29 -1.43 -2.64 5.72
N GLN A 30 -2.19 -2.94 6.77
CA GLN A 30 -1.67 -3.04 8.13
C GLN A 30 -1.02 -4.41 8.33
N LEU A 31 0.25 -4.41 8.77
CA LEU A 31 0.96 -5.61 9.12
C LEU A 31 0.59 -6.13 10.52
N PRO A 32 0.72 -7.45 10.77
CA PRO A 32 0.57 -8.03 12.10
C PRO A 32 1.51 -7.44 13.14
N GLU A 33 1.06 -7.45 14.39
CA GLU A 33 1.79 -6.89 15.54
C GLU A 33 3.14 -7.55 15.81
N LYS A 34 3.38 -8.74 15.25
CA LYS A 34 4.55 -9.58 15.52
C LYS A 34 5.74 -9.27 14.61
N ILE A 35 5.58 -8.41 13.59
CA ILE A 35 6.66 -8.10 12.65
C ILE A 35 7.64 -7.10 13.29
N GLN A 36 8.93 -7.44 13.24
CA GLN A 36 10.00 -6.58 13.74
C GLN A 36 10.26 -5.40 12.79
N ASP A 37 10.76 -4.29 13.34
CA ASP A 37 11.00 -3.05 12.58
C ASP A 37 11.90 -3.28 11.34
N ASP A 38 13.00 -4.00 11.49
CA ASP A 38 13.91 -4.32 10.37
C ASP A 38 13.23 -5.19 9.30
N ASP A 39 12.33 -6.09 9.69
CA ASP A 39 11.63 -6.95 8.77
C ASP A 39 10.55 -6.19 8.00
N ALA A 40 9.81 -5.31 8.69
CA ALA A 40 8.78 -4.47 8.10
C ALA A 40 9.33 -3.58 6.98
N LEU A 41 10.48 -2.95 7.22
CA LEU A 41 11.14 -2.04 6.26
C LEU A 41 11.64 -2.75 5.00
N ARG A 42 11.76 -4.07 5.02
CA ARG A 42 12.30 -4.87 3.91
C ARG A 42 11.22 -5.50 3.04
N ILE A 43 9.96 -5.44 3.47
CA ILE A 43 8.82 -5.92 2.70
C ILE A 43 8.59 -4.95 1.54
N LEU A 44 8.90 -5.40 0.33
CA LEU A 44 8.67 -4.62 -0.89
C LEU A 44 7.52 -5.16 -1.74
N TYR A 45 6.99 -6.34 -1.38
CA TYR A 45 5.89 -6.97 -2.08
C TYR A 45 4.91 -7.61 -1.09
N ILE A 46 3.63 -7.60 -1.43
CA ILE A 46 2.58 -8.33 -0.73
C ILE A 46 1.99 -9.37 -1.68
N PHE A 47 1.80 -10.58 -1.17
CA PHE A 47 1.24 -11.69 -1.91
C PHE A 47 0.03 -12.23 -1.15
N GLU A 48 -1.17 -11.99 -1.68
CA GLU A 48 -2.43 -12.38 -1.05
C GLU A 48 -3.08 -13.52 -1.83
N TYR A 49 -3.27 -14.67 -1.19
CA TYR A 49 -3.92 -15.82 -1.81
C TYR A 49 -5.45 -15.76 -1.66
N LYS A 50 -6.16 -16.17 -2.71
CA LYS A 50 -7.61 -16.36 -2.76
C LYS A 50 -8.01 -17.81 -2.52
N GLU A 51 -9.29 -18.07 -2.27
CA GLU A 51 -9.84 -19.40 -1.96
C GLU A 51 -9.46 -20.47 -3.00
N ASN A 52 -9.48 -20.13 -4.29
CA ASN A 52 -9.19 -21.06 -5.37
C ASN A 52 -7.67 -21.30 -5.61
N GLY A 53 -6.81 -20.56 -4.90
CA GLY A 53 -5.36 -20.55 -5.06
C GLY A 53 -4.82 -19.52 -6.05
N ASP A 54 -5.69 -18.73 -6.68
CA ASP A 54 -5.26 -17.49 -7.35
C ASP A 54 -4.69 -16.52 -6.31
N ALA A 55 -4.02 -15.48 -6.77
CA ALA A 55 -3.43 -14.49 -5.88
C ALA A 55 -3.48 -13.08 -6.43
N GLU A 56 -3.31 -12.11 -5.54
CA GLU A 56 -3.00 -10.73 -5.89
C GLU A 56 -1.60 -10.40 -5.40
N LEU A 57 -0.79 -9.87 -6.33
CA LEU A 57 0.55 -9.40 -6.05
C LEU A 57 0.53 -7.88 -6.03
N TYR A 58 1.06 -7.30 -4.96
CA TYR A 58 1.19 -5.87 -4.78
C TYR A 58 2.66 -5.47 -4.64
N SER A 59 3.03 -4.30 -5.18
CA SER A 59 4.28 -3.61 -4.82
C SER A 59 4.06 -2.69 -3.63
N VAL A 60 5.07 -2.55 -2.78
CA VAL A 60 5.09 -1.59 -1.67
C VAL A 60 5.95 -0.38 -2.06
N VAL A 61 5.40 0.82 -1.90
CA VAL A 61 6.08 2.09 -2.22
C VAL A 61 6.42 2.93 -1.00
N GLY A 62 5.92 2.57 0.17
CA GLY A 62 6.21 3.27 1.41
C GLY A 62 5.67 2.57 2.64
N TRP A 63 6.03 3.11 3.80
CA TRP A 63 5.63 2.60 5.11
C TRP A 63 5.29 3.77 6.04
N ASP A 64 4.39 3.51 6.99
CA ASP A 64 4.05 4.39 8.11
C ASP A 64 4.15 3.56 9.40
N ARG A 65 4.84 4.09 10.40
CA ARG A 65 5.05 3.46 11.71
C ARG A 65 4.35 4.29 12.76
N ARG A 66 3.33 3.72 13.40
CA ARG A 66 2.56 4.37 14.46
C ARG A 66 2.82 3.71 15.80
N LEU A 67 3.09 4.52 16.81
CA LEU A 67 3.12 4.08 18.22
C LEU A 67 1.74 4.31 18.82
N LEU A 68 1.04 3.24 19.13
CA LEU A 68 -0.22 3.28 19.85
C LEU A 68 0.01 3.05 21.34
N THR A 69 -0.37 4.02 22.16
CA THR A 69 -0.41 3.85 23.61
C THR A 69 -1.71 3.18 24.02
N ARG A 70 -1.65 1.96 24.58
CA ARG A 70 -2.81 1.24 25.12
C ARG A 70 -2.66 1.05 26.63
N ALA A 71 -3.76 0.75 27.32
CA ALA A 71 -3.78 0.52 28.77
C ALA A 71 -2.82 -0.60 29.23
N MET A 72 -2.47 -1.54 28.34
CA MET A 72 -1.56 -2.65 28.59
C MET A 72 -0.12 -2.43 28.06
N GLY A 73 0.19 -1.23 27.55
CA GLY A 73 1.52 -0.88 27.03
C GLY A 73 1.49 -0.23 25.65
N ASN A 74 2.68 0.14 25.16
CA ASN A 74 2.86 0.69 23.82
C ASN A 74 2.87 -0.44 22.79
N LYS A 75 2.16 -0.25 21.69
CA LYS A 75 2.11 -1.13 20.53
C LYS A 75 2.66 -0.40 19.31
N ILE A 76 3.43 -1.09 18.47
CA ILE A 76 3.86 -0.58 17.17
C ILE A 76 2.91 -1.10 16.10
N GLU A 77 2.44 -0.22 15.23
CA GLU A 77 1.66 -0.55 14.05
C GLU A 77 2.42 -0.13 12.80
N TRP A 78 2.54 -1.07 11.88
CA TRP A 78 3.16 -0.88 10.57
C TRP A 78 2.06 -0.87 9.51
N ILE A 79 2.02 0.20 8.72
CA ILE A 79 1.09 0.35 7.61
C ILE A 79 1.93 0.51 6.33
N LEU A 80 1.75 -0.41 5.39
CA LEU A 80 2.42 -0.40 4.10
C LEU A 80 1.56 0.30 3.06
N ARG A 81 2.17 1.15 2.23
CA ARG A 81 1.51 1.82 1.11
C ARG A 81 1.74 1.02 -0.18
N MET A 82 0.66 0.63 -0.85
CA MET A 82 0.69 -0.16 -2.08
C MET A 82 0.88 0.74 -3.31
N GLY A 83 1.59 0.25 -4.33
CA GLY A 83 1.94 1.02 -5.52
C GLY A 83 1.45 0.45 -6.85
N SER A 84 1.47 -0.86 -7.05
CA SER A 84 0.93 -1.50 -8.25
C SER A 84 0.40 -2.86 -7.84
N THR A 85 -0.68 -3.32 -8.47
CA THR A 85 -1.31 -4.61 -8.20
C THR A 85 -1.59 -5.38 -9.48
N VAL A 86 -1.48 -6.70 -9.43
CA VAL A 86 -1.84 -7.58 -10.53
C VAL A 86 -2.47 -8.87 -9.99
N GLY A 87 -3.58 -9.28 -10.60
CA GLY A 87 -4.17 -10.58 -10.36
C GLY A 87 -3.37 -11.68 -11.06
N LEU A 88 -3.08 -12.76 -10.34
CA LEU A 88 -2.29 -13.89 -10.79
C LEU A 88 -3.13 -15.16 -10.73
N ALA A 89 -3.15 -15.91 -11.83
CA ALA A 89 -3.69 -17.26 -11.81
C ALA A 89 -2.84 -18.17 -10.92
N LYS A 90 -3.47 -19.16 -10.28
CA LYS A 90 -2.84 -20.11 -9.35
C LYS A 90 -1.49 -20.67 -9.80
N ASP A 91 -1.36 -21.10 -11.05
CA ASP A 91 -0.12 -21.70 -11.55
C ASP A 91 1.04 -20.70 -11.61
N ILE A 92 0.74 -19.46 -11.99
CA ILE A 92 1.70 -18.35 -12.01
C ILE A 92 2.08 -17.98 -10.58
N ALA A 93 1.09 -17.89 -9.69
CA ALA A 93 1.30 -17.57 -8.28
C ALA A 93 2.21 -18.60 -7.61
N LYS A 94 1.94 -19.89 -7.83
CA LYS A 94 2.79 -20.98 -7.37
C LYS A 94 4.21 -20.86 -7.93
N SER A 95 4.37 -20.63 -9.23
CA SER A 95 5.70 -20.53 -9.86
C SER A 95 6.53 -19.36 -9.32
N LEU A 96 5.91 -18.23 -8.97
CA LEU A 96 6.62 -17.07 -8.42
C LEU A 96 7.11 -17.31 -6.99
N MET A 97 6.34 -18.09 -6.21
CA MET A 97 6.58 -18.29 -4.78
C MET A 97 7.18 -19.66 -4.42
N ASP A 98 7.37 -20.56 -5.40
CA ASP A 98 7.74 -21.97 -5.19
C ASP A 98 8.96 -22.17 -4.29
N THR A 99 9.97 -21.32 -4.45
CA THR A 99 11.24 -21.37 -3.68
C THR A 99 11.30 -20.37 -2.55
N TYR A 100 10.31 -19.49 -2.42
CA TYR A 100 10.28 -18.47 -1.38
C TYR A 100 9.81 -19.04 -0.05
N ARG A 101 10.52 -18.69 1.04
CA ARG A 101 10.09 -19.00 2.40
C ARG A 101 9.71 -17.70 3.13
N PRO A 102 8.56 -17.64 3.83
CA PRO A 102 8.19 -16.46 4.61
C PRO A 102 9.30 -16.03 5.57
N GLY A 103 9.61 -14.73 5.60
CA GLY A 103 10.67 -14.15 6.43
C GLY A 103 12.09 -14.30 5.88
N THR A 104 12.26 -14.87 4.68
CA THR A 104 13.57 -14.94 4.00
C THR A 104 13.72 -13.87 2.93
N ASP A 105 14.96 -13.65 2.50
CA ASP A 105 15.28 -12.64 1.49
C ASP A 105 15.00 -13.18 0.09
N LEU A 106 14.47 -12.33 -0.77
CA LEU A 106 14.34 -12.59 -2.18
C LEU A 106 15.70 -12.60 -2.86
N THR A 107 15.87 -13.56 -3.76
CA THR A 107 16.96 -13.56 -4.74
C THR A 107 16.70 -12.50 -5.82
N ASP A 108 17.76 -12.04 -6.50
CA ASP A 108 17.63 -11.08 -7.59
C ASP A 108 16.69 -11.55 -8.70
N THR A 109 16.72 -12.85 -9.02
CA THR A 109 15.82 -13.46 -10.01
C THR A 109 14.36 -13.38 -9.58
N GLN A 110 14.07 -13.60 -8.29
CA GLN A 110 12.69 -13.47 -7.78
C GLN A 110 12.22 -12.02 -7.83
N VAL A 111 13.08 -11.06 -7.48
CA VAL A 111 12.78 -9.63 -7.59
C VAL A 111 12.44 -9.25 -9.03
N GLN A 112 13.27 -9.67 -9.99
CA GLN A 112 13.03 -9.40 -11.42
C GLN A 112 11.71 -9.99 -11.91
N ASN A 113 11.37 -11.22 -11.50
CA ASN A 113 10.13 -11.86 -11.90
C ASN A 113 8.90 -11.16 -11.31
N LEU A 114 8.94 -10.75 -10.04
CA LEU A 114 7.87 -10.00 -9.39
C LEU A 114 7.67 -8.63 -10.06
N ASP A 115 8.76 -7.91 -10.31
CA ASP A 115 8.72 -6.61 -10.99
C ASP A 115 8.16 -6.74 -12.41
N ALA A 116 8.51 -7.80 -13.14
CA ALA A 116 8.00 -8.08 -14.47
C ALA A 116 6.48 -8.31 -14.46
N SER A 117 5.96 -9.08 -13.49
CA SER A 117 4.52 -9.29 -13.31
C SER A 117 3.78 -7.99 -12.99
N LEU A 118 4.39 -7.09 -12.22
CA LEU A 118 3.81 -5.81 -11.82
C LEU A 118 3.91 -4.71 -12.87
N SER A 119 4.75 -4.87 -13.90
CA SER A 119 5.01 -3.85 -14.94
C SER A 119 3.75 -3.35 -15.67
N ARG A 120 2.70 -4.18 -15.74
CA ARG A 120 1.39 -3.86 -16.34
C ARG A 120 0.25 -3.87 -15.33
N GLY A 121 0.59 -3.88 -14.04
CA GLY A 121 -0.37 -3.87 -12.95
C GLY A 121 -1.17 -2.57 -12.87
N TRP A 122 -2.31 -2.65 -12.22
CA TRP A 122 -3.13 -1.49 -11.91
C TRP A 122 -2.44 -0.66 -10.83
N LYS A 123 -2.53 0.66 -10.94
CA LYS A 123 -1.90 1.59 -10.01
C LYS A 123 -2.97 2.24 -9.12
N PRO A 124 -2.59 2.74 -7.94
CA PRO A 124 -3.48 3.60 -7.18
C PRO A 124 -3.93 4.75 -8.06
N PRO A 125 -5.19 5.21 -7.90
CA PRO A 125 -5.60 6.50 -8.42
C PRO A 125 -4.56 7.55 -8.00
N GLU A 126 -4.30 8.53 -8.86
CA GLU A 126 -3.43 9.65 -8.48
C GLU A 126 -4.00 10.32 -7.22
N SER A 127 -3.39 10.03 -6.07
CA SER A 127 -3.74 10.71 -4.83
C SER A 127 -3.20 12.12 -4.94
N PHE A 128 -4.08 13.12 -4.79
CA PHE A 128 -3.65 14.50 -4.62
C PHE A 128 -2.67 14.56 -3.44
N ASP A 129 -1.43 14.96 -3.71
CA ASP A 129 -0.40 15.13 -2.69
C ASP A 129 -0.76 16.35 -1.81
N LEU A 130 -1.58 16.12 -0.79
CA LEU A 130 -2.00 17.15 0.16
C LEU A 130 -0.81 17.78 0.89
N ASP A 131 0.26 17.02 1.14
CA ASP A 131 1.49 17.54 1.75
C ASP A 131 2.30 18.41 0.76
N GLY A 132 2.33 18.02 -0.51
CA GLY A 132 2.87 18.83 -1.60
C GLY A 132 2.07 20.10 -1.86
N VAL A 133 0.76 20.07 -1.66
CA VAL A 133 -0.13 21.25 -1.68
C VAL A 133 0.10 22.16 -0.48
N LEU A 134 0.46 21.64 0.69
CA LEU A 134 0.86 22.47 1.85
C LEU A 134 2.26 23.08 1.67
N ARG A 135 3.17 22.40 0.95
CA ARG A 135 4.54 22.90 0.67
C ARG A 135 4.61 23.85 -0.51
N LYS A 136 3.73 23.72 -1.50
CA LYS A 136 3.56 24.72 -2.55
C LYS A 136 2.55 25.72 -2.03
N ALA A 137 3.01 26.90 -1.64
CA ALA A 137 2.13 28.05 -1.44
C ALA A 137 1.22 28.16 -2.69
N MET A 138 -0.02 27.67 -2.56
CA MET A 138 -0.99 27.70 -3.63
C MET A 138 -1.45 29.13 -3.73
N SER A 139 -1.34 29.72 -4.93
CA SER A 139 -1.90 31.05 -5.12
C SER A 139 -3.41 30.99 -4.88
N LEU A 140 -4.02 32.11 -4.46
CA LEU A 140 -5.47 32.20 -4.31
C LEU A 140 -6.19 31.82 -5.62
N GLU A 141 -5.57 32.10 -6.76
CA GLU A 141 -6.08 31.75 -8.10
C GLU A 141 -6.07 30.25 -8.34
N ASP A 142 -4.97 29.56 -8.00
CA ASP A 142 -4.87 28.10 -8.11
C ASP A 142 -5.88 27.40 -7.19
N ALA A 143 -6.09 27.94 -5.98
CA ALA A 143 -7.07 27.42 -5.04
C ALA A 143 -8.50 27.57 -5.57
N LYS A 144 -8.84 28.75 -6.12
CA LYS A 144 -10.15 28.98 -6.76
C LYS A 144 -10.37 28.06 -7.95
N LEU A 145 -9.35 27.87 -8.79
CA LEU A 145 -9.43 26.99 -9.96
C LEU A 145 -9.60 25.51 -9.57
N ALA A 146 -8.91 25.05 -8.52
CA ALA A 146 -9.05 23.69 -8.02
C ALA A 146 -10.47 23.42 -7.52
N VAL A 147 -11.01 24.33 -6.69
CA VAL A 147 -12.38 24.24 -6.15
C VAL A 147 -13.42 24.36 -7.26
N SER A 148 -13.20 25.23 -8.26
CA SER A 148 -14.14 25.42 -9.37
C SER A 148 -14.25 24.18 -10.23
N LYS A 149 -13.14 23.48 -10.48
CA LYS A 149 -13.12 22.19 -11.19
C LYS A 149 -13.84 21.09 -10.41
N PHE A 150 -13.64 21.04 -9.10
CA PHE A 150 -14.27 20.04 -8.24
C PHE A 150 -15.80 20.19 -8.18
N TYR A 151 -16.31 21.42 -8.09
CA TYR A 151 -17.76 21.69 -8.00
C TYR A 151 -18.41 22.07 -9.33
N HIS A 152 -17.68 22.01 -10.45
CA HIS A 152 -18.14 22.40 -11.80
C HIS A 152 -18.77 23.81 -11.87
N VAL A 153 -18.21 24.76 -11.12
CA VAL A 153 -18.59 26.17 -11.13
C VAL A 153 -17.51 27.01 -11.80
N LYS A 154 -17.82 28.27 -12.14
CA LYS A 154 -16.79 29.18 -12.64
C LYS A 154 -15.88 29.66 -11.50
N PRO A 155 -14.57 29.89 -11.71
CA PRO A 155 -13.66 30.36 -10.67
C PRO A 155 -14.11 31.65 -9.98
N GLU A 156 -14.81 32.54 -10.68
CA GLU A 156 -15.32 33.80 -10.15
C GLU A 156 -16.46 33.60 -9.14
N GLN A 157 -17.09 32.43 -9.15
CA GLN A 157 -18.15 32.04 -8.21
C GLN A 157 -17.60 31.40 -6.92
N VAL A 158 -16.28 31.19 -6.83
CA VAL A 158 -15.62 30.61 -5.67
C VAL A 158 -15.10 31.72 -4.75
N GLN A 159 -15.62 31.75 -3.53
CA GLN A 159 -15.12 32.60 -2.45
C GLN A 159 -14.30 31.78 -1.47
N VAL A 160 -13.04 32.16 -1.26
CA VAL A 160 -12.14 31.55 -0.27
C VAL A 160 -12.00 32.53 0.89
N ASN A 161 -12.40 32.12 2.09
CA ASN A 161 -12.24 32.90 3.31
C ASN A 161 -11.13 32.25 4.16
N ILE A 162 -10.13 33.02 4.56
CA ILE A 162 -9.08 32.57 5.48
C ILE A 162 -9.45 33.09 6.87
N THR A 163 -9.79 32.19 7.78
CA THR A 163 -10.01 32.50 9.21
C THR A 163 -8.81 31.98 10.01
N GLY A 164 -8.22 32.87 10.81
CA GLY A 164 -7.12 32.58 11.74
C GLY A 164 -7.38 33.21 13.09
#